data_AF-A0A494WYN2-F1
#
_entry.id   AF-A0A494WYN2-F1
#
_cell.length_a   1.000
_cell.length_b   1.000
_cell.length_c   1.000
_cell.angle_alpha   90.00
_cell.angle_beta   90.00
_cell.angle_gamma   90.00
#
_symmetry.space_group_name_H-M   'P 1'
#
loop_
_entity.id
_entity.type
_entity.pdbx_description
1 polymer ?
#
loop_
_entity_poly.entity_id
_entity_poly.type
_entity_poly.pdbx_seq_one_letter_code
_entity_poly.pdbx_strand_id
1 'polypeptide(L)' 'MLKGLKRLDLWIPESHPIWKVPPRMRSAIAREWLDVGGRLAALEEAVARLERKLDREGDTARPVTPLRIDADAFFEI' A
#
# COMPACT_ATOMS: atom_id res chain seq x y z
N MET A 1 -16.82 9.55 -30.29
CA MET A 1 -15.43 9.04 -30.12
C MET A 1 -15.10 8.97 -28.64
N LEU A 2 -14.72 7.80 -28.12
CA LEU A 2 -14.18 7.64 -26.76
C LEU A 2 -12.73 8.17 -26.71
N LYS A 3 -12.53 9.49 -26.72
CA LYS A 3 -11.18 10.08 -26.63
C LYS A 3 -10.51 9.62 -25.34
N GLY A 4 -9.29 9.10 -25.43
CA GLY A 4 -8.45 8.73 -24.29
C GLY A 4 -8.65 7.30 -23.73
N LEU A 5 -9.55 6.49 -24.30
CA LEU A 5 -9.72 5.09 -23.89
C LEU A 5 -9.11 4.14 -24.93
N LYS A 6 -8.45 3.07 -24.46
CA LYS A 6 -8.01 1.93 -25.27
C LYS A 6 -8.82 0.69 -24.87
N ARG A 7 -9.11 -0.17 -25.84
CA ARG A 7 -9.76 -1.46 -25.59
C ARG A 7 -8.72 -2.44 -25.03
N LEU A 8 -9.10 -3.16 -23.99
CA LEU A 8 -8.33 -4.25 -23.40
C LEU A 8 -9.17 -5.52 -23.51
N ASP A 9 -8.64 -6.55 -24.18
CA ASP A 9 -9.26 -7.86 -24.26
C ASP A 9 -8.52 -8.82 -23.30
N LEU A 10 -9.28 -9.51 -22.46
CA LEU A 10 -8.75 -10.38 -21.40
C LEU A 10 -9.29 -11.81 -21.57
N TRP A 11 -8.38 -12.78 -21.52
CA TRP A 11 -8.74 -14.19 -21.38
C TRP A 11 -8.62 -14.57 -19.91
N ILE A 12 -9.74 -14.93 -19.31
CA ILE A 12 -9.83 -15.23 -17.87
C ILE A 12 -10.31 -16.67 -17.70
N PRO A 13 -9.72 -17.47 -16.79
CA PRO A 13 -10.16 -18.84 -16.54
C PRO A 13 -11.66 -18.92 -16.20
N GLU A 14 -12.32 -20.00 -16.60
CA GLU A 14 -13.75 -20.22 -16.33
C GLU A 14 -14.07 -20.31 -14.83
N SER A 15 -13.08 -20.63 -14.00
CA SER A 15 -13.20 -20.66 -12.54
C SER A 15 -13.18 -19.27 -11.89
N HIS A 16 -12.89 -18.20 -12.64
CA HIS A 16 -12.68 -16.89 -12.07
C HIS A 16 -13.96 -16.29 -11.45
N PRO A 17 -13.88 -15.60 -10.29
CA PRO A 17 -15.06 -15.07 -9.60
C PRO A 17 -15.89 -14.08 -10.41
N ILE A 18 -15.30 -13.42 -11.41
CA ILE A 18 -16.02 -12.48 -12.30
C ILE A 18 -17.23 -13.14 -12.97
N TRP A 19 -17.20 -14.46 -13.19
CA TRP A 19 -18.31 -15.17 -13.83
C TRP A 19 -19.54 -15.32 -12.93
N LYS A 20 -19.39 -15.15 -11.62
CA LYS A 20 -20.50 -15.02 -10.66
C LYS A 20 -21.26 -13.70 -10.81
N VAL A 21 -20.67 -12.70 -11.47
CA VAL A 21 -21.28 -11.39 -11.71
C VAL A 21 -22.20 -11.43 -12.94
N PRO A 22 -23.34 -10.73 -12.88
CA PRO A 22 -24.08 -10.15 -13.98
C PRO A 22 -23.42 -10.11 -15.36
N PRO A 23 -23.76 -10.85 -16.43
CA PRO A 23 -23.08 -10.69 -17.73
C PRO A 23 -22.94 -9.23 -18.20
N ARG A 24 -23.97 -8.41 -18.00
CA ARG A 24 -23.98 -6.96 -18.36
C ARG A 24 -23.13 -6.07 -17.46
N MET A 25 -22.69 -6.57 -16.31
CA MET A 25 -21.93 -5.83 -15.30
C MET A 25 -20.46 -6.25 -15.24
N ARG A 26 -20.10 -7.40 -15.81
CA ARG A 26 -18.73 -7.96 -15.74
C ARG A 26 -17.66 -6.96 -16.17
N SER A 27 -17.86 -6.22 -17.26
CA SER A 27 -16.87 -5.26 -17.75
C SER A 27 -16.68 -4.08 -16.78
N ALA A 28 -17.74 -3.61 -16.13
CA ALA A 28 -17.65 -2.54 -15.14
C ALA A 28 -16.92 -3.03 -13.88
N ILE A 29 -17.32 -4.19 -13.35
CA ILE A 29 -16.68 -4.78 -12.17
C ILE A 29 -15.22 -5.17 -12.45
N ALA A 30 -14.92 -5.71 -13.63
CA ALA A 30 -13.55 -6.05 -14.02
C ALA A 30 -12.66 -4.79 -14.06
N ARG A 31 -13.18 -3.67 -14.56
CA ARG A 31 -12.47 -2.39 -14.52
C ARG A 31 -12.20 -1.95 -13.08
N GLU A 32 -13.22 -1.98 -12.21
CA GLU A 32 -13.05 -1.62 -10.80
C GLU A 32 -12.01 -2.50 -10.12
N TRP A 33 -12.01 -3.80 -10.38
CA TRP A 33 -11.01 -4.74 -9.85
C TRP A 33 -9.61 -4.44 -10.37
N LEU A 34 -9.45 -4.07 -11.64
CA LEU A 34 -8.16 -3.63 -12.18
C LEU A 34 -7.68 -2.33 -11.50
N ASP A 35 -8.56 -1.36 -11.30
CA ASP A 35 -8.24 -0.09 -10.64
C ASP A 35 -7.83 -0.33 -9.16
N VAL A 36 -8.56 -1.20 -8.44
CA VAL A 36 -8.21 -1.59 -7.06
C VAL A 36 -6.90 -2.35 -7.02
N GLY A 37 -6.68 -3.31 -7.92
CA GLY A 37 -5.44 -4.07 -8.00
C GLY A 37 -4.22 -3.18 -8.24
N GLY A 38 -4.35 -2.18 -9.12
CA GLY A 38 -3.28 -1.21 -9.35
C GLY A 38 -2.95 -0.36 -8.11
N ARG A 39 -3.98 0.07 -7.36
CA ARG A 39 -3.79 0.80 -6.10
C ARG A 39 -3.13 -0.07 -5.02
N LEU A 40 -3.50 -1.34 -4.93
CA LEU A 40 -2.91 -2.27 -3.98
C LEU A 40 -1.42 -2.50 -4.29
N ALA A 41 -1.07 -2.75 -5.55
CA ALA A 41 0.32 -2.91 -5.97
C ALA A 41 1.18 -1.66 -5.64
N ALA A 42 0.63 -0.45 -5.84
CA ALA A 42 1.32 0.78 -5.48
C ALA A 42 1.55 0.93 -3.96
N LEU A 43 0.60 0.47 -3.15
CA LEU A 43 0.75 0.44 -1.68
C LEU A 43 1.80 -0.57 -1.25
N GLU A 44 1.78 -1.78 -1.81
CA GLU A 44 2.80 -2.81 -1.54
C GLU A 44 4.21 -2.28 -1.86
N GLU A 45 4.39 -1.60 -2.99
CA GLU A 45 5.67 -0.99 -3.35
C GLU A 45 6.07 0.13 -2.36
N ALA A 46 5.11 0.96 -1.93
CA ALA A 46 5.36 2.02 -0.97
C ALA A 46 5.81 1.47 0.39
N VAL A 47 5.16 0.42 0.88
CA VAL A 47 5.53 -0.27 2.12
C VAL A 47 6.93 -0.86 1.99
N ALA A 48 7.22 -1.59 0.91
CA ALA A 48 8.54 -2.17 0.67
C ALA A 48 9.67 -1.11 0.54
N ARG A 49 9.35 0.11 0.09
CA ARG A 49 10.30 1.23 0.11
C ARG A 49 10.52 1.77 1.52
N LEU A 50 9.46 1.88 2.32
CA LEU A 50 9.55 2.35 3.72
C LEU A 50 10.33 1.37 4.59
N GLU A 51 10.07 0.07 4.47
CA GLU A 51 10.84 -0.98 5.17
C GLU A 51 12.32 -0.87 4.85
N ARG A 52 12.69 -0.79 3.56
CA ARG A 52 14.10 -0.59 3.14
C ARG A 52 14.72 0.72 3.61
N LYS A 53 13.94 1.75 3.91
CA LYS A 53 14.45 3.00 4.49
C LYS A 53 14.66 2.84 5.99
N LEU A 54 13.71 2.21 6.67
CA LEU A 54 13.80 1.93 8.10
C LEU A 54 14.98 1.01 8.42
N ASP A 55 15.22 -0.02 7.61
CA ASP A 55 16.39 -0.91 7.79
C ASP A 55 17.71 -0.16 7.65
N ARG A 56 17.78 0.84 6.75
CA ARG A 56 18.97 1.69 6.61
C ARG A 56 19.14 2.68 7.76
N GLU A 57 18.04 3.22 8.28
CA GLU A 57 18.07 4.18 9.38
C GLU A 57 18.29 3.51 10.75
N GLY A 58 17.79 2.28 10.94
CA GLY A 58 18.03 1.44 12.12
C GLY A 58 19.51 1.11 12.35
N ASP A 59 20.31 1.08 11.27
CA ASP A 59 21.77 0.91 11.32
C ASP A 59 22.50 2.21 11.73
N THR A 60 21.80 3.34 11.73
CA THR A 60 22.33 4.67 12.08
C THR A 60 21.68 5.28 13.31
N ALA A 61 20.88 4.51 14.06
CA ALA A 61 20.23 4.98 15.26
C ALA A 61 21.27 5.60 16.22
N ARG A 62 21.16 6.92 16.44
CA ARG A 62 21.92 7.60 17.49
C ARG A 62 21.64 6.86 18.80
N PRO A 63 22.66 6.57 19.62
CA PRO A 63 22.43 5.96 20.92
C PRO A 63 21.42 6.82 21.67
N VAL A 64 20.25 6.24 21.96
CA VAL A 64 19.26 6.85 22.83
C VAL A 64 19.92 6.90 24.20
N THR A 65 20.51 8.05 24.53
CA THR A 65 21.02 8.28 25.88
C THR A 65 19.79 8.41 26.76
N PRO A 66 19.55 7.50 27.71
CA PRO A 66 18.43 7.63 28.61
C PRO A 66 18.57 8.99 29.32
N LEU A 67 17.54 9.83 29.24
CA LEU A 67 17.52 11.08 29.98
C LEU A 67 17.52 10.71 31.46
N ARG A 68 18.67 10.85 32.12
CA ARG A 68 18.78 10.69 33.57
C ARG A 68 18.10 11.90 34.19
N ILE A 69 16.84 11.73 34.59
CA ILE A 69 16.14 12.71 35.40
C ILE A 69 16.73 12.58 36.80
N ASP A 70 17.48 13.60 37.23
CA ASP A 70 17.92 13.70 38.61
C ASP A 70 16.73 14.15 39.46
N ALA A 71 16.23 13.24 40.30
CA ALA A 71 15.10 13.53 41.18
C ALA A 71 15.47 14.57 42.26
N ASP A 72 16.76 14.70 42.60
CA ASP A 72 17.24 15.61 43.63
C ASP A 72 17.29 17.07 43.12
N ALA A 73 17.36 17.27 41.80
CA ALA A 73 17.30 18.59 41.18
C ALA A 73 15.88 19.21 41.19
N PHE A 74 14.85 18.46 41.58
CA PHE A 74 13.45 18.88 41.50
C PHE A 74 12.91 19.49 42.81
N PHE A 75 13.65 19.41 43.92
CA PHE A 75 13.18 19.81 45.25
C PHE A 75 13.77 21.14 45.78
N GLU A 76 14.51 21.91 44.98
CA GLU A 76 15.03 23.25 45.36
C GLU A 76 14.17 24.43 44.83
N ILE A 77 12.84 24.31 44.80
CA ILE A 77 11.91 25.44 44.58
C ILE A 77 10.99 25.61 45.78
#